data_AF-A0A931IC59-F1
#
_entry.id   AF-A0A931IC59-F1
#
_cell.length_a   1.000
_cell.length_b   1.000
_cell.length_c   1.000
_cell.angle_alpha   90.00
_cell.angle_beta   90.00
_cell.angle_gamma   90.00
#
_symmetry.space_group_name_H-M   'P 1'
#
loop_
_entity.id
_entity.type
_entity.pdbx_description
1 polymer ?
#
loop_
_entity_poly.entity_id
_entity_poly.type
_entity_poly.pdbx_seq_one_letter_code
_entity_poly.pdbx_strand_id
1 'polypeptide(L)'
;MYNAAAAGEFGMPEGAARRLAQACDTLVAGLRQARVAGAELTEVSGFAELPSGKALARGFGGKGAQYREALTGLQEAALRLKAGYLAAAALFEEADAANRAAMRLAADELDDRL
;
A
#
# COMPACT_ATOMS: atom_id res chain seq x y z
N MET A 1 1.64 -4.70 15.64
CA MET A 1 2.38 -3.50 16.08
C MET A 1 1.47 -2.43 16.63
N TYR A 2 0.49 -1.92 15.87
CA TYR A 2 -0.49 -0.92 16.36
C TYR A 2 -1.16 -1.34 17.68
N ASN A 3 -1.76 -2.53 17.73
CA ASN A 3 -2.44 -3.00 18.94
C ASN A 3 -1.52 -3.12 20.16
N ALA A 4 -0.27 -3.57 19.99
CA ALA A 4 0.72 -3.68 21.07
C ALA A 4 1.17 -2.29 21.58
N ALA A 5 1.35 -1.34 20.66
CA ALA A 5 1.64 0.05 21.01
C ALA A 5 0.45 0.72 21.72
N ALA A 6 -0.78 0.49 21.23
CA ALA A 6 -2.00 0.98 21.85
C ALA A 6 -2.24 0.37 23.24
N ALA A 7 -1.83 -0.88 23.45
CA ALA A 7 -1.84 -1.55 24.75
C ALA A 7 -0.73 -1.07 25.71
N GLY A 8 0.18 -0.20 25.25
CA GLY A 8 1.30 0.31 26.05
C GLY A 8 2.48 -0.67 26.20
N GLU A 9 2.45 -1.81 25.51
CA GLU A 9 3.51 -2.85 25.56
C GLU A 9 4.75 -2.46 24.75
N PHE A 10 4.62 -1.45 23.88
CA PHE A 10 5.69 -0.94 23.04
C PHE A 10 5.70 0.60 23.04
N GLY A 11 6.80 1.18 23.51
CA GLY A 11 7.01 2.62 23.61
C GLY A 11 8.15 3.14 22.73
N MET A 12 8.06 4.38 22.26
CA MET A 12 9.06 5.02 21.42
C MET A 12 9.16 6.53 21.71
N PRO A 13 10.37 7.13 21.65
CA PRO A 13 10.50 8.59 21.69
C PRO A 13 9.74 9.28 20.54
N GLU A 14 9.01 10.35 20.84
CA GLU A 14 8.19 11.08 19.86
C GLU A 14 8.95 11.48 18.59
N GLY A 15 10.16 12.04 18.75
CA GLY A 15 10.97 12.45 17.61
C GLY A 15 11.37 11.29 16.69
N ALA A 16 11.57 10.09 17.23
CA ALA A 16 11.84 8.90 16.43
C ALA A 16 10.58 8.41 15.70
N ALA A 17 9.44 8.40 16.40
CA ALA A 17 8.15 8.05 15.82
C ALA A 17 7.77 8.98 14.66
N ARG A 18 7.95 10.29 14.81
CA ARG A 18 7.66 11.27 13.75
C ARG A 18 8.54 11.08 12.52
N ARG A 19 9.84 10.80 12.69
CA ARG A 19 10.73 10.51 11.56
C ARG A 19 10.34 9.24 10.81
N LEU A 20 9.99 8.17 11.54
CA LEU A 20 9.52 6.93 10.93
C LEU A 20 8.17 7.11 10.23
N ALA A 21 7.24 7.87 10.84
CA ALA A 21 5.98 8.22 10.21
C ALA A 21 6.18 8.99 8.88
N GLN A 22 7.11 9.93 8.85
CA GLN A 22 7.46 10.67 7.63
C GLN A 22 8.09 9.77 6.55
N ALA A 23 8.92 8.80 6.95
CA ALA A 23 9.46 7.80 6.02
C ALA A 23 8.34 6.93 5.43
N CYS A 24 7.36 6.51 6.25
CA CYS A 24 6.17 5.82 5.78
C CYS A 24 5.35 6.68 4.79
N ASP A 25 5.16 7.98 5.07
CA ASP A 25 4.45 8.89 4.14
C ASP A 25 5.16 9.00 2.79
N THR A 26 6.49 9.11 2.81
CA THR A 26 7.30 9.14 1.58
C THR A 26 7.18 7.84 0.80
N LEU A 27 7.22 6.69 1.48
CA LEU A 27 7.03 5.39 0.86
C LEU A 27 5.64 5.24 0.24
N VAL A 28 4.58 5.61 0.97
CA VAL A 28 3.19 5.55 0.46
C VAL A 28 3.05 6.42 -0.79
N ALA A 29 3.61 7.63 -0.79
CA ALA A 29 3.57 8.52 -1.95
C ALA A 29 4.27 7.89 -3.17
N GLY A 30 5.46 7.31 -2.98
CA GLY A 30 6.20 6.63 -4.05
C GLY A 30 5.45 5.40 -4.61
N LEU A 31 4.87 4.58 -3.72
CA LEU A 31 4.08 3.42 -4.13
C LEU A 31 2.82 3.83 -4.88
N ARG A 32 2.14 4.91 -4.44
CA ARG A 32 0.98 5.47 -5.15
C ARG A 32 1.35 5.94 -6.55
N GLN A 33 2.48 6.65 -6.69
CA GLN A 33 2.97 7.08 -8.00
C GLN A 33 3.28 5.89 -8.91
N ALA A 34 3.96 4.86 -8.39
CA ALA A 34 4.24 3.63 -9.12
C ALA A 34 2.94 2.91 -9.55
N ARG A 35 1.90 2.90 -8.71
CA ARG A 35 0.61 2.29 -9.03
C ARG A 35 -0.11 3.03 -10.16
N VAL A 36 -0.08 4.37 -10.14
CA VAL A 36 -0.66 5.21 -11.19
C VAL A 36 0.10 5.02 -12.50
N ALA A 37 1.43 5.08 -12.48
CA ALA A 37 2.26 4.86 -13.67
C ALA A 37 2.11 3.43 -14.23
N GLY A 38 1.91 2.44 -13.35
CA GLY A 38 1.70 1.05 -13.73
C GLY A 38 0.29 0.72 -14.22
N ALA A 39 -0.65 1.68 -14.28
CA ALA A 39 -1.99 1.44 -14.80
C ALA A 39 -1.99 0.97 -16.26
N GLU A 40 -1.05 1.46 -17.07
CA GLU A 40 -0.94 1.08 -18.48
C GLU A 40 -0.41 -0.35 -18.67
N LEU A 41 0.19 -0.96 -17.64
CA LEU A 41 0.74 -2.32 -17.71
C LEU A 41 -0.33 -3.42 -17.78
N THR A 42 -1.59 -3.10 -17.51
CA THR A 42 -2.69 -4.08 -17.62
C THR A 42 -3.20 -4.22 -19.05
N GLU A 43 -2.94 -3.25 -19.93
CA GLU A 43 -3.35 -3.26 -21.33
C GLU A 43 -2.16 -3.56 -22.24
N VAL A 44 -1.99 -4.83 -22.58
CA VAL A 44 -0.84 -5.29 -23.36
C VAL A 44 -1.24 -5.54 -24.81
N SER A 45 -0.67 -4.75 -25.71
CA SER A 45 -0.85 -4.85 -27.16
C SER A 45 0.49 -5.07 -27.88
N GLY A 46 0.45 -5.37 -29.18
CA GLY A 46 1.65 -5.53 -30.02
C GLY A 46 2.13 -6.98 -30.23
N PHE A 47 1.50 -7.97 -29.59
CA PHE A 47 1.69 -9.38 -29.96
C PHE A 47 0.87 -9.75 -31.20
N ALA A 48 1.34 -10.72 -31.98
CA ALA A 48 0.63 -11.22 -33.16
C ALA A 48 -0.69 -11.93 -32.79
N GLU A 49 -1.67 -11.94 -33.69
CA GLU A 49 -3.01 -12.55 -33.49
C GLU A 49 -3.03 -14.09 -33.42
N LEU A 50 -1.87 -14.73 -33.49
CA LEU A 50 -1.68 -16.16 -33.29
C LEU A 50 -2.06 -16.54 -31.84
N PRO A 51 -2.46 -17.80 -31.58
CA PRO A 51 -2.82 -18.26 -30.24
C PRO A 51 -1.75 -17.96 -29.16
N SER A 52 -0.47 -18.07 -29.52
CA SER A 52 0.65 -17.74 -28.65
C SER A 52 0.73 -16.25 -28.30
N GLY A 53 0.48 -15.35 -29.26
CA GLY A 53 0.49 -13.91 -29.00
C GLY A 53 -0.69 -13.47 -28.13
N LYS A 54 -1.87 -14.06 -28.31
CA LYS A 54 -3.03 -13.87 -27.42
C LYS A 54 -2.75 -14.35 -25.99
N ALA A 55 -2.07 -15.49 -25.85
CA ALA A 55 -1.67 -16.01 -24.55
C ALA A 55 -0.66 -15.09 -23.84
N LEU A 56 0.31 -14.53 -24.58
CA LEU A 56 1.27 -13.56 -24.04
C LEU A 56 0.60 -12.27 -23.60
N ALA A 57 -0.26 -11.67 -24.45
CA ALA A 57 -0.99 -10.45 -24.10
C ALA A 57 -1.78 -10.63 -22.79
N ARG A 58 -2.52 -11.74 -22.66
CA ARG A 58 -3.24 -12.09 -21.42
C ARG A 58 -2.31 -12.28 -20.22
N GLY A 59 -1.21 -13.02 -20.42
CA GLY A 59 -0.26 -13.32 -19.34
C GLY A 59 0.42 -12.07 -18.79
N PHE A 60 0.84 -11.15 -19.65
CA PHE A 60 1.43 -9.88 -19.23
C PHE A 60 0.40 -8.94 -18.62
N GLY A 61 -0.82 -8.85 -19.17
CA GLY A 61 -1.90 -8.08 -18.54
C GLY A 61 -2.20 -8.58 -17.12
N GLY A 62 -2.22 -9.90 -16.91
CA GLY A 62 -2.33 -10.50 -15.59
C GLY A 62 -1.17 -10.14 -14.64
N LYS A 63 0.06 -10.06 -15.14
CA LYS A 63 1.22 -9.59 -14.34
C LYS A 63 1.08 -8.11 -13.97
N GLY A 64 0.55 -7.28 -14.87
CA GLY A 64 0.24 -5.87 -14.58
C GLY A 64 -0.76 -5.74 -13.43
N ALA A 65 -1.81 -6.58 -13.41
CA ALA A 65 -2.78 -6.60 -12.32
C ALA A 65 -2.15 -7.02 -10.99
N GLN A 66 -1.36 -8.11 -10.99
CA GLN A 66 -0.63 -8.59 -9.79
C GLN A 66 0.35 -7.54 -9.24
N TYR A 67 1.03 -6.81 -10.12
CA TYR A 67 1.92 -5.73 -9.73
C TYR A 67 1.16 -4.62 -8.98
N ARG A 68 0.00 -4.21 -9.50
CA ARG A 68 -0.85 -3.20 -8.85
C ARG A 68 -1.35 -3.66 -7.49
N GLU A 69 -1.81 -4.90 -7.37
CA GLU A 69 -2.25 -5.50 -6.10
C GLU A 69 -1.10 -5.47 -5.06
N ALA A 70 0.10 -5.87 -5.46
CA ALA A 70 1.27 -5.84 -4.58
C ALA A 70 1.60 -4.40 -4.11
N LEU A 71 1.49 -3.41 -4.99
CA LEU A 71 1.70 -2.00 -4.64
C LEU A 71 0.61 -1.48 -3.68
N THR A 72 -0.65 -1.88 -3.84
CA THR A 72 -1.71 -1.52 -2.88
C THR A 72 -1.43 -2.15 -1.51
N GLY A 73 -1.10 -3.44 -1.45
CA GLY A 73 -0.78 -4.12 -0.19
C GLY A 73 0.42 -3.51 0.55
N LEU A 74 1.45 -3.07 -0.19
CA LEU A 74 2.59 -2.37 0.41
C LEU A 74 2.21 -0.99 0.99
N GLN A 75 1.31 -0.24 0.33
CA GLN A 75 0.82 1.04 0.86
C GLN A 75 0.04 0.83 2.16
N GLU A 76 -0.83 -0.18 2.19
CA GLU A 76 -1.61 -0.53 3.37
C GLU A 76 -0.70 -0.93 4.55
N ALA A 77 0.31 -1.77 4.30
CA ALA A 77 1.29 -2.15 5.30
C ALA A 77 2.08 -0.95 5.84
N ALA A 78 2.52 -0.04 4.97
CA ALA A 78 3.24 1.17 5.36
C ALA A 78 2.37 2.10 6.24
N LEU A 79 1.08 2.24 5.94
CA LEU A 79 0.15 3.01 6.76
C LEU A 79 -0.09 2.38 8.14
N ARG A 80 -0.18 1.04 8.21
CA ARG A 80 -0.27 0.32 9.50
C ARG A 80 1.00 0.44 10.34
N LEU A 81 2.18 0.43 9.70
CA LEU A 81 3.45 0.68 10.39
C LEU A 81 3.51 2.11 10.93
N LYS A 82 3.13 3.11 10.12
CA LYS A 82 2.99 4.50 10.56
C LYS A 82 2.10 4.62 11.80
N ALA A 83 0.91 4.01 11.76
CA ALA A 83 0.02 3.98 12.90
C ALA A 83 0.69 3.36 14.14
N GLY A 84 1.38 2.23 13.98
CA GLY A 84 2.13 1.57 15.07
C GLY A 84 3.22 2.45 15.69
N TYR A 85 4.01 3.15 14.88
CA TYR A 85 5.05 4.06 15.38
C TYR A 85 4.46 5.25 16.13
N LEU A 86 3.39 5.85 15.61
CA LEU A 86 2.72 7.00 16.24
C LEU A 86 2.06 6.58 17.56
N ALA A 87 1.36 5.44 17.59
CA ALA A 87 0.78 4.90 18.82
C ALA A 87 1.85 4.61 19.88
N ALA A 88 3.04 4.14 19.48
CA ALA A 88 4.14 3.87 20.40
C ALA A 88 4.70 5.13 21.07
N ALA A 89 4.48 6.29 20.47
CA ALA A 89 4.81 7.60 21.03
C ALA A 89 3.58 8.31 21.66
N ALA A 90 2.48 7.58 21.90
CA ALA A 90 1.21 8.12 22.40
C ALA A 90 0.58 9.22 21.52
N LEU A 91 0.94 9.29 20.24
CA LEU A 91 0.34 10.18 19.24
C LEU A 91 -0.92 9.53 18.64
N PHE A 92 -1.92 9.28 19.49
CA PHE A 92 -3.05 8.41 19.14
C PHE A 92 -3.96 8.97 18.05
N GLU A 93 -4.18 10.28 18.00
CA GLU A 93 -5.00 10.90 16.95
C GLU A 93 -4.39 10.70 15.56
N GLU A 94 -3.09 10.97 15.41
CA GLU A 94 -2.39 10.72 14.14
C GLU A 94 -2.29 9.22 13.82
N ALA A 95 -2.13 8.38 14.86
CA ALA A 95 -2.07 6.94 14.69
C ALA A 95 -3.41 6.36 14.19
N ASP A 96 -4.52 6.79 14.77
CA ASP A 96 -5.87 6.43 14.33
C ASP A 96 -6.16 6.96 12.94
N ALA A 97 -5.73 8.18 12.61
CA ALA A 97 -5.86 8.72 11.26
C ALA A 97 -5.12 7.85 10.22
N ALA A 98 -3.89 7.41 10.53
CA ALA A 98 -3.11 6.51 9.68
C ALA A 98 -3.77 5.13 9.55
N ASN A 99 -4.29 4.57 10.65
CA ASN A 99 -4.98 3.29 10.63
C ASN A 99 -6.29 3.36 9.82
N ARG A 100 -7.07 4.44 9.96
CA ARG A 100 -8.26 4.69 9.12
C ARG A 100 -7.90 4.81 7.64
N ALA A 101 -6.78 5.44 7.31
CA ALA A 101 -6.31 5.51 5.92
C ALA A 101 -5.97 4.12 5.37
N ALA A 102 -5.35 3.25 6.17
CA ALA A 102 -5.09 1.86 5.78
C ALA A 102 -6.38 1.08 5.54
N MET A 103 -7.38 1.23 6.42
CA MET A 103 -8.68 0.55 6.25
C MET A 103 -9.43 1.03 5.00
N ARG A 104 -9.40 2.33 4.71
CA ARG A 104 -10.00 2.88 3.49
C ARG A 104 -9.35 2.31 2.24
N LEU A 105 -8.02 2.24 2.21
CA LEU A 105 -7.30 1.66 1.08
C LEU A 105 -7.68 0.18 0.85
N ALA A 106 -7.83 -0.59 1.92
CA ALA A 106 -8.25 -1.99 1.84
C ALA A 106 -9.71 -2.14 1.38
N ALA A 107 -10.59 -1.22 1.79
CA ALA A 107 -11.98 -1.17 1.34
C ALA A 107 -12.08 -0.81 -0.15
N ASP A 108 -11.38 0.24 -0.59
CA ASP A 108 -11.34 0.67 -1.99
C ASP A 108 -10.85 -0.47 -2.91
N GLU A 109 -9.81 -1.22 -2.49
CA GLU A 109 -9.30 -2.37 -3.24
C GLU A 109 -10.30 -3.54 -3.29
N LEU A 110 -11.13 -3.72 -2.25
CA LEU A 110 -12.17 -4.74 -2.27
C LEU A 110 -13.30 -4.34 -3.22
N ASP A 111 -13.69 -3.07 -3.22
CA ASP A 111 -14.71 -2.53 -4.12
C ASP A 111 -14.27 -2.61 -5.59
N ASP A 112 -12.99 -2.32 -5.89
CA ASP A 112 -12.41 -2.46 -7.24
C ASP A 112 -12.42 -3.91 -7.77
N ARG A 113 -12.62 -4.91 -6.90
CA ARG A 113 -12.62 -6.35 -7.25
C ARG A 113 -14.02 -6.94 -7.44
N LEU A 114 -15.07 -6.24 -7.04
CA LEU A 114 -16.48 -6.68 -7.09
C LEU A 114 -17.17 -6.23 -8.39
#